data_AF-A0A929GK84-F1
#
_entry.id   AF-A0A929GK84-F1
#
_cell.length_a   1.000
_cell.length_b   1.000
_cell.length_c   1.000
_cell.angle_alpha   90.00
_cell.angle_beta   90.00
_cell.angle_gamma   90.00
#
_symmetry.space_group_name_H-M   'P 1'
#
loop_
_entity.id
_entity.type
_entity.pdbx_description
1 polymer ?
#
loop_
_entity_poly.entity_id
_entity_poly.type
_entity_poly.pdbx_seq_one_letter_code
_entity_poly.pdbx_strand_id
1 'polypeptide(L)'
;MSRISVCLDAAHNFLLSRDTAIEIVEQQISCIGENWNGVCEAAEASEADRNLLWARQFLNPYAFDDLGVDCSHLVDMVRQCKFGN
;
A
#
# COMPACT_ATOMS: atom_id res chain seq x y z
N MET A 1 -5.81 -2.44 13.11
CA MET A 1 -5.28 -2.48 11.72
C MET A 1 -3.78 -2.71 11.77
N SER A 2 -3.22 -3.42 10.78
CA SER A 2 -1.78 -3.67 10.67
C SER A 2 -1.03 -2.41 10.22
N ARG A 3 0.27 -2.31 10.53
CA ARG A 3 1.18 -1.24 10.09
C ARG A 3 2.36 -1.85 9.33
N ILE A 4 2.81 -1.20 8.27
CA ILE A 4 3.95 -1.62 7.44
C ILE A 4 5.24 -1.65 8.27
N SER A 5 5.44 -0.70 9.18
CA SER A 5 6.59 -0.70 10.10
C SER A 5 6.72 -2.02 10.86
N VAL A 6 5.62 -2.55 11.40
CA VAL A 6 5.58 -3.84 12.10
C VAL A 6 5.92 -5.01 11.16
N CYS A 7 5.45 -4.97 9.90
CA CYS A 7 5.79 -5.98 8.91
C CYS A 7 7.28 -5.94 8.53
N LEU A 8 7.85 -4.74 8.37
CA LEU A 8 9.27 -4.55 8.07
C LEU A 8 10.16 -5.00 9.23
N ASP A 9 9.77 -4.71 10.47
CA ASP A 9 10.49 -5.17 11.66
C ASP A 9 10.46 -6.69 11.80
N ALA A 10 9.34 -7.32 11.40
CA ALA A 10 9.20 -8.77 11.40
C ALA A 10 9.83 -9.48 10.19
N ALA A 11 10.34 -8.75 9.18
CA ALA A 11 10.81 -9.32 7.91
C ALA A 11 11.89 -10.41 8.07
N HIS A 12 12.79 -10.23 9.05
CA HIS A 12 13.86 -11.18 9.34
C HIS A 12 13.33 -12.56 9.77
N ASN A 13 12.13 -12.64 10.37
CA ASN A 13 11.48 -13.91 10.72
C ASN A 13 11.09 -14.73 9.48
N PHE A 14 11.00 -14.08 8.32
CA PHE A 14 10.67 -14.69 7.04
C PHE A 14 11.88 -14.80 6.11
N LEU A 15 13.10 -14.66 6.65
CA LEU A 15 14.36 -14.70 5.90
C LEU A 15 14.47 -13.60 4.82
N LEU A 16 13.73 -12.49 4.99
CA LEU A 16 13.82 -11.33 4.12
C LEU A 16 14.80 -10.31 4.71
N SER A 17 15.64 -9.74 3.84
CA SER A 17 16.40 -8.54 4.19
C SER A 17 15.44 -7.36 4.32
N ARG A 18 15.88 -6.30 5.01
CA ARG A 18 15.09 -5.08 5.15
C ARG A 18 14.82 -4.43 3.80
N ASP A 19 15.83 -4.35 2.94
CA ASP A 19 15.70 -3.78 1.59
C ASP A 19 14.72 -4.57 0.74
N THR A 20 14.82 -5.91 0.72
CA THR A 20 13.87 -6.76 -0.02
C THR A 20 12.44 -6.64 0.53
N ALA A 21 12.27 -6.49 1.84
CA ALA A 21 10.94 -6.28 2.41
C ALA A 21 10.35 -4.92 2.00
N ILE A 22 11.17 -3.87 1.92
CA ILE A 22 10.76 -2.56 1.42
C ILE A 22 10.38 -2.66 -0.07
N GLU A 23 11.20 -3.29 -0.90
CA GLU A 23 10.91 -3.53 -2.33
C GLU A 23 9.57 -4.28 -2.53
N ILE A 24 9.27 -5.27 -1.68
CA ILE A 24 7.97 -5.96 -1.72
C ILE A 24 6.83 -4.98 -1.44
N VAL A 25 6.97 -4.12 -0.43
CA VAL A 25 5.94 -3.12 -0.10
C VAL A 25 5.75 -2.13 -1.25
N GLU A 26 6.84 -1.66 -1.85
CA GLU A 26 6.80 -0.79 -3.04
C GLU A 26 6.00 -1.45 -4.18
N GLN A 27 6.29 -2.71 -4.50
CA GLN A 27 5.57 -3.47 -5.51
C GLN A 27 4.09 -3.64 -5.19
N GLN A 28 3.74 -3.87 -3.92
CA GLN A 28 2.33 -3.96 -3.50
C GLN A 28 1.61 -2.62 -3.68
N ILE A 29 2.24 -1.50 -3.32
CA ILE A 29 1.66 -0.16 -3.51
C ILE A 29 1.38 0.09 -5.00
N SER A 30 2.39 -0.13 -5.85
CA SER A 30 2.26 0.06 -7.30
C SER A 30 1.19 -0.84 -7.90
N CYS A 31 1.19 -2.13 -7.56
CA CYS A 31 0.22 -3.11 -8.05
C CYS A 31 -1.22 -2.71 -7.69
N ILE A 32 -1.47 -2.33 -6.42
CA ILE A 32 -2.80 -1.89 -5.98
C ILE A 32 -3.21 -0.62 -6.72
N GLY A 33 -2.31 0.37 -6.84
CA GLY A 33 -2.60 1.64 -7.53
C GLY A 33 -2.95 1.45 -9.01
N GLU A 34 -2.11 0.71 -9.73
CA GLU A 34 -2.28 0.46 -11.17
C GLU A 34 -3.55 -0.34 -11.50
N ASN A 35 -3.93 -1.28 -10.63
CA ASN A 35 -5.03 -2.21 -10.90
C ASN A 35 -6.36 -1.81 -10.23
N TRP A 36 -6.39 -0.77 -9.40
CA TRP A 36 -7.58 -0.41 -8.61
C TRP A 36 -8.85 -0.29 -9.46
N ASN A 37 -8.80 0.51 -10.52
CA ASN A 37 -9.96 0.73 -11.39
C ASN A 37 -10.38 -0.56 -12.11
N GLY A 38 -9.43 -1.32 -12.66
CA GLY A 38 -9.72 -2.56 -13.39
C GLY A 38 -10.29 -3.67 -12.50
N VAL A 39 -9.77 -3.83 -11.28
CA VAL A 39 -10.32 -4.78 -10.30
C VAL A 39 -11.72 -4.36 -9.87
N CYS A 40 -11.96 -3.08 -9.63
CA CYS A 40 -13.28 -2.59 -9.25
C CYS A 40 -14.30 -2.73 -10.39
N GLU A 41 -13.89 -2.52 -11.64
CA GLU A 41 -14.74 -2.77 -12.82
C GLU A 41 -15.09 -4.26 -12.93
N ALA A 42 -14.09 -5.15 -12.85
CA ALA A 42 -14.31 -6.60 -12.90
C ALA A 42 -15.18 -7.12 -11.74
N ALA A 43 -15.15 -6.44 -10.59
CA ALA A 43 -15.98 -6.75 -9.43
C ALA A 43 -17.36 -6.08 -9.46
N GLU A 44 -17.69 -5.34 -10.52
CA GLU A 44 -18.93 -4.54 -10.64
C GLU A 44 -19.14 -3.55 -9.47
N ALA A 45 -18.04 -3.08 -8.86
CA ALA A 45 -18.10 -2.17 -7.72
C ALA A 45 -18.60 -0.79 -8.17
N SER A 46 -19.59 -0.25 -7.47
CA SER A 46 -20.14 1.08 -7.79
C SER A 46 -19.10 2.18 -7.54
N GLU A 47 -19.28 3.35 -8.14
CA GLU A 47 -18.41 4.50 -7.88
C GLU A 47 -18.37 4.89 -6.40
N ALA A 48 -19.51 4.78 -5.72
CA ALA A 48 -19.61 5.03 -4.29
C ALA A 48 -18.76 4.02 -3.50
N ASP A 49 -18.79 2.73 -3.85
CA ASP A 49 -17.99 1.70 -3.18
C ASP A 49 -16.49 1.89 -3.44
N ARG A 50 -16.10 2.20 -4.68
CA ARG A 50 -14.71 2.51 -5.04
C ARG A 50 -14.17 3.67 -4.19
N ASN A 51 -14.93 4.76 -4.12
CA ASN A 51 -14.57 5.93 -3.34
C ASN A 51 -14.60 5.67 -1.82
N LEU A 52 -15.47 4.77 -1.36
CA LEU A 52 -15.55 4.39 0.05
C LEU A 52 -14.33 3.58 0.46
N LEU A 53 -13.95 2.58 -0.32
CA LEU A 53 -12.88 1.63 -0.02
C LEU A 53 -11.48 2.24 -0.17
N TRP A 54 -11.28 3.11 -1.17
CA TRP A 54 -9.99 3.73 -1.43
C TRP A 54 -9.52 4.63 -0.28
N ALA A 55 -8.24 4.51 0.10
CA ALA A 55 -7.60 5.23 1.21
C ALA A 55 -8.29 5.05 2.59
N ARG A 56 -9.24 4.11 2.70
CA ARG A 56 -9.87 3.71 3.98
C ARG A 56 -9.65 2.24 4.30
N GLN A 57 -9.90 1.36 3.33
CA GLN A 57 -9.62 -0.08 3.46
C GLN A 57 -8.31 -0.43 2.75
N PHE A 58 -8.16 0.00 1.50
CA PHE A 58 -6.94 -0.19 0.71
C PHE A 58 -6.06 1.04 0.77
N LEU A 59 -4.75 0.81 0.91
CA LEU A 59 -3.73 1.85 1.10
C LEU A 59 -4.16 2.90 2.14
N ASN A 60 -4.74 2.43 3.25
CA ASN A 60 -5.13 3.30 4.36
C ASN A 60 -3.86 4.00 4.88
N PRO A 61 -3.86 5.34 5.05
CA PRO A 61 -2.72 6.09 5.55
C PRO A 61 -2.15 5.55 6.87
N TYR A 62 -2.99 5.05 7.77
CA TYR A 62 -2.57 4.46 9.05
C TYR A 62 -1.62 3.27 8.89
N ALA A 63 -1.69 2.54 7.77
CA ALA A 63 -0.76 1.45 7.49
C ALA A 63 0.69 1.96 7.35
N PHE A 64 0.88 3.23 7.00
CA PHE A 64 2.18 3.86 6.74
C PHE A 64 2.62 4.80 7.87
N ASP A 65 1.98 4.73 9.03
CA ASP A 65 2.45 5.41 10.23
C ASP A 65 3.69 4.69 10.81
N ASP A 66 4.53 5.44 11.51
CA ASP A 66 5.71 4.92 12.25
C ASP A 66 6.77 4.27 11.35
N LEU A 67 6.90 4.75 10.10
CA LEU A 67 7.93 4.31 9.17
C LEU A 67 9.32 4.86 9.55
N GLY A 68 10.34 4.03 9.33
CA GLY A 68 11.74 4.46 9.43
C GLY A 68 12.14 5.39 8.29
N VAL A 69 13.25 6.13 8.48
CA VAL A 69 13.76 7.09 7.50
C VAL A 69 14.03 6.43 6.14
N ASP A 70 14.53 5.20 6.17
CA ASP A 70 14.88 4.36 5.02
C ASP A 70 13.69 3.94 4.15
N CYS A 71 12.47 4.04 4.67
CA CYS A 71 11.23 3.68 3.99
C CYS A 71 10.19 4.81 4.00
N SER A 72 10.59 6.04 4.35
CA SER A 72 9.70 7.19 4.42
C SER A 72 9.08 7.57 3.06
N HIS A 73 9.74 7.25 1.94
CA HIS A 73 9.27 7.51 0.58
C HIS A 73 8.02 6.71 0.20
N LEU A 74 7.72 5.61 0.90
CA LEU A 74 6.50 4.83 0.69
C LEU A 74 5.24 5.67 0.88
N VAL A 75 5.28 6.68 1.77
CA VAL A 75 4.16 7.62 1.97
C VAL A 75 3.89 8.42 0.70
N ASP A 76 4.95 8.86 0.01
CA ASP A 76 4.81 9.65 -1.22
C ASP A 76 4.33 8.78 -2.38
N MET A 77 4.75 7.52 -2.45
CA MET A 77 4.22 6.56 -3.43
C MET A 77 2.70 6.40 -3.27
N VAL A 78 2.22 6.17 -2.04
CA VAL A 78 0.78 6.02 -1.77
C VAL A 78 -0.01 7.28 -2.13
N ARG A 79 0.55 8.46 -1.86
CA ARG A 79 -0.07 9.74 -2.24
C ARG A 79 -0.23 9.84 -3.76
N GLN A 80 0.74 9.37 -4.53
CA GLN A 80 0.70 9.40 -6.00
C GLN A 80 -0.31 8.42 -6.59
N CYS A 81 -0.58 7.28 -5.94
CA CYS A 81 -1.55 6.29 -6.44
C CYS A 81 -2.97 6.85 -6.62
N LYS A 82 -3.40 7.86 -5.85
CA LYS A 82 -4.75 8.44 -5.99
C LYS A 82 -4.86 9.42 -7.17
N PHE A 83 -3.74 9.95 -7.65
CA PHE A 83 -3.69 10.96 -8.72
C PHE A 83 -3.22 10.40 -10.06
N GLY A 84 -2.94 9.10 -10.15
CA GLY A 84 -2.52 8.40 -11.36
C GLY A 84 -3.61 7.50 -11.92
N ASN A 85 -4.64 8.12 -12.53
CA ASN A 85 -5.46 7.63 -13.65
C ASN A 85 -6.69 8.53 -13.82
#